data_AF-A0A7J7I8H6-F1
#
_entry.id   AF-A0A7J7I8H6-F1
#
_cell.length_a   1.000
_cell.length_b   1.000
_cell.length_c   1.000
_cell.angle_alpha   90.00
_cell.angle_beta   90.00
_cell.angle_gamma   90.00
#
_symmetry.space_group_name_H-M   'P 1'
#
loop_
_entity.id
_entity.type
_entity.pdbx_description
1 polymer ?
#
loop_
_entity_poly.entity_id
_entity_poly.type
_entity_poly.pdbx_seq_one_letter_code
_entity_poly.pdbx_strand_id
1 'polypeptide(L)'
;MQQVLNFMWLKFFLIWRYFRFWSLIGGIEPPENMPKCINNCYNLESFWKTWHASFNKWLVRYMYIPLGGSQRKLLNVWVIFTFVAIWHDLEWKLLSWAWLTCVFFIPEMLVKSAAKSFQVRSAFGEFIFRELSAVAGAITITLLMVVNLVGYVIGPSGMNWLISRFLRKEGLPTLGGMFVTFYVGTKLMFHIRDAKQRTD
;
A
#
# COMPACT_ATOMS: atom_id res chain seq x y z
N MET A 1 0.36 -9.34 13.80
CA MET A 1 0.82 -8.42 12.75
C MET A 1 -0.34 -7.62 12.14
N GLN A 2 -1.37 -8.28 11.59
CA GLN A 2 -2.58 -7.62 11.07
C GLN A 2 -3.31 -6.74 12.10
N GLN A 3 -3.36 -7.18 13.36
CA GLN A 3 -4.03 -6.45 14.44
C GLN A 3 -3.41 -5.07 14.71
N VAL A 4 -2.07 -4.94 14.64
CA VAL A 4 -1.38 -3.67 14.90
C VAL A 4 -1.72 -2.65 13.82
N LEU A 5 -1.70 -3.09 12.56
CA LEU A 5 -1.95 -2.22 11.42
C LEU A 5 -3.43 -1.80 11.32
N ASN A 6 -4.36 -2.73 11.60
CA ASN A 6 -5.78 -2.42 11.74
C ASN A 6 -6.03 -1.44 12.90
N PHE A 7 -5.33 -1.62 14.02
CA PHE A 7 -5.44 -0.72 15.17
C PHE A 7 -4.91 0.68 14.86
N MET A 8 -3.76 0.79 14.19
CA MET A 8 -3.24 2.07 13.70
C MET A 8 -4.22 2.73 12.73
N TRP A 9 -4.74 1.99 11.77
CA TRP A 9 -5.74 2.49 10.82
C TRP A 9 -6.98 3.02 11.54
N LEU A 10 -7.52 2.25 12.50
CA LEU A 10 -8.71 2.64 13.27
C LEU A 10 -8.45 3.90 14.10
N LYS A 11 -7.29 4.00 14.75
CA LYS A 11 -6.90 5.21 15.49
C LYS A 11 -6.94 6.45 14.61
N PHE A 12 -6.23 6.41 13.47
CA PHE A 12 -6.19 7.54 12.56
C PHE A 12 -7.57 7.83 11.96
N PHE A 13 -8.30 6.79 11.55
CA PHE A 13 -9.66 6.92 11.03
C PHE A 13 -10.59 7.66 11.99
N LEU A 14 -10.58 7.30 13.28
CA LEU A 14 -11.40 7.97 14.30
C LEU A 14 -10.99 9.42 14.50
N ILE A 15 -9.68 9.70 14.61
CA ILE A 15 -9.16 11.06 14.76
C ILE A 15 -9.57 11.94 13.58
N TRP A 16 -9.37 11.46 12.35
CA TRP A 16 -9.69 12.23 11.15
C TRP A 16 -11.19 12.47 10.98
N ARG A 17 -12.02 11.46 11.24
CA ARG A 17 -13.48 11.62 11.17
C ARG A 17 -14.01 12.55 12.25
N TYR A 18 -13.41 12.55 13.43
CA TYR A 18 -13.76 13.49 14.49
C TYR A 18 -13.54 14.94 14.04
N PHE A 19 -12.37 15.28 13.51
CA PHE A 19 -12.11 16.63 13.01
C PHE A 19 -12.95 16.99 11.78
N ARG A 20 -13.17 16.02 10.88
CA ARG A 20 -14.06 16.21 9.72
C ARG A 20 -15.49 16.51 10.15
N PHE A 21 -16.02 15.81 11.16
CA PHE A 21 -17.36 16.07 11.70
C PHE A 21 -17.51 17.53 12.18
N TRP A 22 -16.56 18.03 12.97
CA TRP A 22 -16.58 19.42 13.42
C TRP A 22 -16.42 20.43 12.28
N SER A 23 -15.58 20.14 11.29
CA SER A 23 -15.45 20.96 10.09
C SER A 23 -16.77 21.06 9.31
N LEU A 24 -17.50 19.94 9.18
CA LEU A 24 -18.80 19.89 8.50
C LEU A 24 -19.87 20.69 9.25
N ILE A 25 -19.86 20.67 10.59
CA ILE A 25 -20.71 21.56 11.40
C ILE A 25 -20.41 23.03 11.08
N GLY A 26 -19.14 23.36 10.87
CA GLY A 26 -18.72 24.70 10.45
C GLY A 26 -18.97 25.04 8.97
N GLY A 27 -19.64 24.17 8.21
CA GLY A 27 -19.92 24.37 6.77
C GLY A 27 -18.71 24.19 5.85
N ILE A 28 -17.59 23.67 6.35
CA ILE A 28 -16.39 23.39 5.56
C ILE A 28 -16.34 21.89 5.28
N GLU A 29 -16.22 21.51 4.00
CA GLU A 29 -16.12 20.11 3.56
C GLU A 29 -14.65 19.70 3.30
N PRO A 30 -13.94 19.12 4.30
CA PRO A 30 -12.58 18.67 4.09
C PRO A 30 -12.56 17.30 3.39
N PRO A 31 -11.48 16.98 2.67
CA PRO A 31 -11.31 15.68 2.06
C PRO A 31 -11.25 14.56 3.12
N GLU A 32 -11.95 13.45 2.86
CA GLU A 32 -11.89 12.24 3.68
C GLU A 32 -10.49 11.61 3.60
N ASN A 33 -9.86 11.37 4.76
CA ASN A 33 -8.46 10.96 4.84
C ASN A 33 -8.24 9.46 4.75
N MET A 34 -9.21 8.67 5.24
CA MET A 34 -9.16 7.22 5.30
C MET A 34 -10.32 6.59 4.51
N PRO A 35 -10.44 6.84 3.19
CA PRO A 35 -11.59 6.39 2.39
C PRO A 35 -11.65 4.87 2.19
N LYS A 36 -10.54 4.15 2.35
CA LYS A 36 -10.51 2.69 2.23
C LYS A 36 -9.90 2.05 3.46
N CYS A 37 -10.46 0.91 3.86
CA CYS A 37 -9.83 0.02 4.81
C CYS A 37 -8.55 -0.55 4.20
N ILE A 38 -7.52 -0.72 5.02
CA ILE A 38 -6.25 -1.28 4.56
C ILE A 38 -6.39 -2.67 3.94
N ASN A 39 -7.33 -3.46 4.47
CA ASN A 39 -7.63 -4.80 3.97
C ASN A 39 -8.33 -4.80 2.62
N ASN A 40 -8.67 -3.63 2.08
CA ASN A 40 -9.28 -3.46 0.76
C ASN A 40 -8.30 -2.80 -0.25
N CYS A 41 -7.00 -2.84 0.04
CA CYS A 41 -5.95 -2.32 -0.81
C CYS A 41 -5.05 -3.47 -1.30
N TYR A 42 -5.32 -3.96 -2.51
CA TYR A 42 -4.55 -5.03 -3.14
C TYR A 42 -3.28 -4.55 -3.86
N ASN A 43 -2.97 -3.25 -3.82
CA ASN A 43 -1.80 -2.70 -4.50
C ASN A 43 -1.25 -1.47 -3.75
N LEU A 44 0.08 -1.26 -3.81
CA LEU A 44 0.75 -0.22 -3.03
C LEU A 44 0.29 1.18 -3.42
N GLU A 45 0.07 1.41 -4.73
CA GLU A 45 -0.36 2.73 -5.21
C GLU A 45 -1.72 3.12 -4.63
N SER A 46 -2.69 2.20 -4.60
CA SER A 46 -3.99 2.45 -3.96
C SER A 46 -3.83 2.63 -2.47
N PHE A 47 -2.99 1.83 -1.80
CA PHE A 47 -2.75 1.96 -0.37
C PHE A 47 -2.26 3.37 0.01
N TRP A 48 -1.20 3.85 -0.64
CA TRP A 48 -0.62 5.16 -0.35
C TRP A 48 -1.54 6.33 -0.71
N LYS A 49 -2.37 6.17 -1.75
CA LYS A 49 -3.39 7.18 -2.11
C LYS A 49 -4.54 7.25 -1.10
N THR A 50 -4.86 6.16 -0.42
CA THR A 50 -6.03 6.09 0.48
C THR A 50 -5.72 6.06 1.96
N TRP A 51 -4.46 5.89 2.36
CA TRP A 51 -4.08 5.90 3.79
C TRP A 51 -4.08 7.32 4.37
N HIS A 52 -3.66 8.32 3.62
CA HIS A 52 -3.75 9.72 4.06
C HIS A 52 -4.07 10.59 2.86
N ALA A 53 -5.32 10.51 2.41
CA ALA A 53 -5.69 11.03 1.10
C ALA A 53 -5.47 12.55 0.96
N SER A 54 -5.68 13.34 2.03
CA SER A 54 -5.41 14.78 1.99
C SER A 54 -3.93 15.08 1.83
N PHE A 55 -3.08 14.39 2.59
CA PHE A 55 -1.62 14.53 2.50
C PHE A 55 -1.08 14.03 1.17
N ASN A 56 -1.61 12.92 0.65
CA ASN A 56 -1.28 12.46 -0.69
C ASN A 56 -1.62 13.50 -1.76
N LYS A 57 -2.80 14.15 -1.68
CA LYS A 57 -3.16 15.26 -2.58
C LYS A 57 -2.17 16.42 -2.48
N TRP A 58 -1.73 16.76 -1.27
CA TRP A 58 -0.72 17.79 -1.05
C TRP A 58 0.63 17.41 -1.68
N LEU A 59 1.13 16.21 -1.42
CA LEU A 59 2.37 15.69 -2.02
C LEU A 59 2.28 15.69 -3.56
N VAL A 60 1.14 15.28 -4.11
CA VAL A 60 0.94 15.27 -5.55
C VAL A 60 1.01 16.70 -6.11
N ARG A 61 0.29 17.65 -5.49
CA ARG A 61 0.20 19.02 -5.99
C ARG A 61 1.50 19.80 -5.85
N TYR A 62 2.20 19.66 -4.73
CA TYR A 62 3.33 20.53 -4.37
C TYR A 62 4.69 19.89 -4.56
N MET A 63 4.78 18.57 -4.72
CA MET A 63 6.05 17.88 -4.98
C MET A 63 6.03 17.11 -6.29
N TYR A 64 5.08 16.19 -6.46
CA TYR A 64 5.07 15.27 -7.60
C TYR A 64 4.93 15.98 -8.94
N ILE A 65 3.95 16.90 -9.06
CA ILE A 65 3.71 17.66 -10.30
C ILE A 65 4.92 18.57 -10.63
N PRO A 66 5.44 19.41 -9.70
CA PRO A 66 6.62 20.23 -9.96
C PRO A 66 7.88 19.43 -10.36
N LEU A 67 8.04 18.19 -9.88
CA LEU A 67 9.18 17.33 -10.22
C LEU A 67 9.05 16.62 -11.58
N GLY A 68 8.09 17.00 -12.43
CA GLY A 68 7.90 16.42 -13.76
C GLY A 68 6.91 15.24 -13.80
N GLY A 69 6.16 15.02 -12.73
CA GLY A 69 4.99 14.14 -12.69
C GLY A 69 5.27 12.71 -13.19
N SER A 70 4.48 12.26 -14.16
CA SER A 70 4.55 10.89 -14.69
C SER A 70 5.84 10.58 -15.44
N GLN A 71 6.51 11.58 -16.01
CA GLN A 71 7.76 11.37 -16.78
C GLN A 71 8.92 10.98 -15.88
N ARG A 72 8.92 11.45 -14.62
CA ARG A 72 9.96 11.16 -13.61
C ARG A 72 9.43 10.29 -12.46
N LYS A 73 8.41 9.47 -12.72
CA LYS A 73 7.70 8.70 -11.67
C LYS A 73 8.64 7.91 -10.74
N LEU A 74 9.69 7.29 -11.28
CA LEU A 74 10.66 6.51 -10.51
C LEU A 74 11.49 7.38 -9.55
N LEU A 75 12.01 8.52 -10.03
CA LEU A 75 12.77 9.46 -9.21
C LEU A 75 11.89 10.15 -8.17
N ASN A 76 10.66 10.51 -8.56
CA ASN A 76 9.72 11.19 -7.69
C ASN A 76 9.34 10.33 -6.47
N VAL A 77 9.26 9.01 -6.63
CA VAL A 77 9.02 8.09 -5.50
C VAL A 77 10.11 8.23 -4.44
N TRP A 78 11.39 8.21 -4.81
CA TRP A 78 12.49 8.36 -3.85
C TRP A 78 12.43 9.69 -3.10
N VAL A 79 12.22 10.79 -3.82
CA VAL A 79 12.16 12.13 -3.22
C VAL A 79 10.96 12.27 -2.29
N ILE A 80 9.78 11.82 -2.72
CA ILE A 80 8.55 11.91 -1.93
C ILE A 80 8.66 11.07 -0.66
N PHE A 81 9.07 9.80 -0.75
CA PHE A 81 9.18 8.94 0.43
C PHE A 81 10.27 9.42 1.40
N THR A 82 11.37 9.98 0.90
CA THR A 82 12.40 10.61 1.76
C THR A 82 11.84 11.83 2.49
N PHE A 83 11.10 12.70 1.79
CA PHE A 83 10.40 13.81 2.43
C PHE A 83 9.38 13.35 3.46
N VAL A 84 8.60 12.31 3.17
CA VAL A 84 7.62 11.75 4.12
C VAL A 84 8.32 11.23 5.39
N ALA A 85 9.47 10.57 5.27
CA ALA A 85 10.25 10.14 6.43
C ALA A 85 10.68 11.35 7.28
N ILE A 86 11.32 12.34 6.66
CA ILE A 86 11.81 13.55 7.32
C ILE A 86 10.67 14.36 7.94
N TRP A 87 9.51 14.43 7.28
CA TRP A 87 8.32 15.12 7.77
C TRP A 87 7.74 14.47 9.04
N HIS A 88 7.92 13.15 9.19
CA HIS A 88 7.49 12.44 10.38
C HIS A 88 8.49 12.60 11.54
N ASP A 89 9.76 12.25 11.31
CA ASP A 89 10.86 12.46 12.26
C ASP A 89 12.22 12.24 11.58
N LEU A 90 13.30 12.81 12.12
CA LEU A 90 14.67 12.61 11.62
C LEU A 90 15.32 11.34 12.18
N GLU A 91 14.53 10.29 12.42
CA GLU A 91 15.04 9.00 12.86
C GLU A 91 15.53 8.15 11.67
N TRP A 92 16.73 7.58 11.80
CA TRP A 92 17.30 6.65 10.80
C TRP A 92 16.40 5.44 10.50
N LYS A 93 15.57 5.04 11.47
CA LYS A 93 14.58 3.97 11.32
C LYS A 93 13.50 4.32 10.29
N LEU A 94 12.99 5.56 10.31
CA LEU A 94 11.98 6.03 9.35
C LEU A 94 12.56 6.21 7.95
N LEU A 95 13.79 6.73 7.86
CA LEU A 95 14.46 6.89 6.57
C LEU A 95 14.75 5.53 5.91
N SER A 96 15.23 4.56 6.70
CA SER A 96 15.44 3.18 6.24
C SER A 96 14.14 2.53 5.78
N TRP A 97 13.05 2.74 6.51
CA TRP A 97 11.72 2.26 6.14
C TRP A 97 11.21 2.88 4.83
N ALA A 98 11.42 4.18 4.62
CA ALA A 98 11.02 4.87 3.41
C ALA A 98 11.77 4.34 2.19
N TRP A 99 13.09 4.14 2.29
CA TRP A 99 13.88 3.59 1.19
C TRP A 99 13.55 2.13 0.91
N LEU A 100 13.33 1.32 1.95
CA LEU A 100 12.87 -0.05 1.80
C LEU A 100 11.52 -0.09 1.07
N THR A 101 10.61 0.83 1.41
CA THR A 101 9.32 0.97 0.73
C THR A 101 9.50 1.32 -0.75
N CYS A 102 10.42 2.23 -1.10
CA CYS A 102 10.75 2.54 -2.49
C CYS A 102 11.23 1.32 -3.27
N VAL A 103 12.12 0.52 -2.69
CA VAL A 103 12.66 -0.71 -3.31
C VAL A 103 11.54 -1.70 -3.63
N PHE A 104 10.52 -1.82 -2.77
CA PHE A 104 9.38 -2.69 -3.04
C PHE A 104 8.34 -2.08 -3.99
N PHE A 105 8.20 -0.76 -3.99
CA PHE A 105 7.17 -0.08 -4.79
C PHE A 105 7.56 0.04 -6.27
N ILE A 106 8.85 0.22 -6.58
CA ILE A 106 9.34 0.38 -7.95
C ILE A 106 9.07 -0.86 -8.83
N PRO A 107 9.37 -2.10 -8.41
CA PRO A 107 9.04 -3.29 -9.17
C PRO A 107 7.53 -3.41 -9.46
N GLU A 108 6.66 -3.14 -8.48
CA GLU A 108 5.20 -3.15 -8.70
C GLU A 108 4.80 -2.14 -9.78
N MET A 109 5.38 -0.94 -9.75
CA MET A 109 5.10 0.09 -10.74
C MET A 109 5.59 -0.28 -12.15
N LEU A 110 6.78 -0.87 -12.26
CA LEU A 110 7.33 -1.35 -13.54
C LEU A 110 6.48 -2.48 -14.12
N VAL A 111 6.11 -3.47 -13.30
CA VAL A 111 5.24 -4.58 -13.71
C VAL A 111 3.89 -4.06 -14.19
N LYS A 112 3.25 -3.14 -13.46
CA LYS A 112 1.99 -2.52 -13.88
C LYS A 112 2.12 -1.74 -15.19
N SER A 113 3.23 -1.02 -15.37
CA SER A 113 3.48 -0.25 -16.59
C SER A 113 3.69 -1.18 -17.80
N ALA A 114 4.45 -2.26 -17.63
CA ALA A 114 4.68 -3.27 -18.66
C ALA A 114 3.38 -4.02 -19.00
N ALA A 115 2.61 -4.41 -17.99
CA ALA A 115 1.31 -5.04 -18.14
C ALA A 115 0.30 -4.17 -18.90
N LYS A 116 0.28 -2.85 -18.66
CA LYS A 116 -0.60 -1.94 -19.39
C LYS A 116 -0.19 -1.78 -20.87
N SER A 117 1.09 -1.95 -21.18
CA SER A 117 1.63 -1.92 -22.54
C SER A 117 1.28 -3.20 -23.33
N PHE A 118 1.21 -4.34 -22.63
CA PHE A 118 0.77 -5.61 -23.20
C PHE A 118 -0.77 -5.67 -23.24
N GLN A 119 -1.37 -5.32 -24.39
CA GLN A 119 -2.79 -5.59 -24.61
C GLN A 119 -3.01 -7.09 -24.80
N VAL A 120 -3.41 -7.76 -23.73
CA VAL A 120 -3.76 -9.18 -23.77
C VAL A 120 -5.10 -9.33 -24.48
N ARG A 121 -5.07 -9.83 -25.72
CA ARG A 121 -6.23 -9.90 -26.63
C ARG A 121 -7.02 -11.22 -26.58
N SER A 122 -6.64 -12.13 -25.66
CA SER A 122 -7.19 -13.49 -25.55
C SER A 122 -7.81 -13.73 -24.17
N ALA A 123 -8.98 -14.38 -24.12
CA ALA A 123 -9.71 -14.69 -22.88
C ALA A 123 -8.90 -15.55 -21.90
N PHE A 124 -8.07 -16.48 -22.41
CA PHE A 124 -7.15 -17.25 -21.56
C PHE A 124 -6.04 -16.35 -20.99
N GLY A 125 -5.56 -15.40 -21.78
CA GLY A 125 -4.59 -14.42 -21.33
C GLY A 125 -5.15 -13.49 -20.26
N GLU A 126 -6.41 -13.06 -20.37
CA GLU A 126 -7.09 -12.26 -19.34
C GLU A 126 -7.22 -13.03 -18.03
N PHE A 127 -7.55 -14.32 -18.09
CA PHE A 127 -7.58 -15.19 -16.91
C PHE A 127 -6.21 -15.29 -16.25
N ILE A 128 -5.16 -15.63 -17.01
CA ILE A 128 -3.78 -15.72 -16.47
C ILE A 128 -3.32 -14.37 -15.91
N PHE A 129 -3.62 -13.27 -16.59
CA PHE A 129 -3.29 -11.92 -16.12
C PHE A 129 -3.97 -11.61 -14.79
N ARG A 130 -5.24 -12.00 -14.63
CA ARG A 130 -6.00 -11.83 -13.39
C ARG A 130 -5.41 -12.66 -12.25
N GLU A 131 -5.00 -13.90 -12.52
CA GLU A 131 -4.36 -14.78 -11.53
C GLU A 131 -3.00 -14.23 -11.08
N LEU A 132 -2.16 -13.83 -12.05
CA LEU A 132 -0.87 -13.19 -11.76
C LEU A 132 -1.05 -11.88 -10.99
N SER A 133 -2.08 -11.09 -11.31
CA SER A 133 -2.41 -9.86 -10.58
C SER A 133 -2.86 -10.15 -9.15
N ALA A 134 -3.58 -11.25 -8.92
CA ALA A 134 -4.02 -11.66 -7.59
C ALA A 134 -2.85 -12.14 -6.73
N VAL A 135 -1.94 -12.92 -7.32
CA VAL A 135 -0.67 -13.32 -6.70
C VAL A 135 0.18 -12.09 -6.37
N ALA A 136 0.34 -11.17 -7.32
CA ALA A 136 1.08 -9.92 -7.10
C ALA A 136 0.47 -9.09 -5.97
N GLY A 137 -0.86 -8.99 -5.89
CA GLY A 137 -1.54 -8.29 -4.80
C GLY A 137 -1.30 -8.94 -3.43
N ALA A 138 -1.34 -10.28 -3.35
CA ALA A 138 -1.03 -11.01 -2.12
C ALA A 138 0.42 -10.80 -1.66
N ILE A 139 1.37 -10.81 -2.61
CA ILE A 139 2.78 -10.50 -2.35
C ILE A 139 2.89 -9.06 -1.83
N THR A 140 2.28 -8.10 -2.50
CA THR A 140 2.28 -6.69 -2.10
C THR A 140 1.75 -6.49 -0.68
N ILE A 141 0.61 -7.09 -0.33
CA ILE A 141 0.05 -6.99 1.02
C ILE A 141 1.03 -7.56 2.05
N THR A 142 1.61 -8.72 1.77
CA THR A 142 2.58 -9.37 2.66
C THR A 142 3.83 -8.50 2.84
N LEU A 143 4.37 -7.95 1.76
CA LEU A 143 5.53 -7.06 1.79
C LEU A 143 5.22 -5.78 2.58
N LEU A 144 4.06 -5.17 2.36
CA LEU A 144 3.64 -3.99 3.11
C LEU A 144 3.54 -4.27 4.61
N MET A 145 3.05 -5.44 5.00
CA MET A 145 3.01 -5.86 6.40
C MET A 145 4.42 -6.01 6.98
N VAL A 146 5.32 -6.68 6.26
CA VAL A 146 6.71 -6.88 6.69
C VAL A 146 7.43 -5.55 6.81
N VAL A 147 7.33 -4.69 5.80
CA VAL A 147 7.96 -3.36 5.77
C VAL A 147 7.45 -2.50 6.92
N ASN A 148 6.15 -2.44 7.17
CA ASN A 148 5.62 -1.68 8.30
C ASN A 148 6.02 -2.28 9.66
N LEU A 149 6.13 -3.61 9.78
CA LEU A 149 6.58 -4.23 11.01
C LEU A 149 8.06 -3.91 11.29
N VAL A 150 8.92 -4.03 10.29
CA VAL A 150 10.34 -3.65 10.38
C VAL A 150 10.46 -2.15 10.69
N GLY A 151 9.68 -1.32 10.00
CA GLY A 151 9.72 0.13 10.13
C GLY A 151 9.24 0.67 11.47
N TYR A 152 8.25 0.06 12.11
CA TYR A 152 7.65 0.61 13.33
C TYR A 152 7.94 -0.22 14.59
N VAL A 153 8.06 -1.54 14.49
CA VAL A 153 8.16 -2.42 15.68
C VAL A 153 9.57 -2.94 15.88
N ILE A 154 10.18 -3.51 14.84
CA ILE A 154 11.39 -4.35 14.99
C ILE A 154 12.69 -3.58 14.71
N GLY A 155 12.67 -2.58 13.82
CA GLY A 155 13.86 -1.91 13.31
C GLY A 155 14.69 -2.78 12.34
N PRO A 156 15.71 -2.19 11.68
CA PRO A 156 16.53 -2.90 10.68
C PRO A 156 17.29 -4.11 11.24
N SER A 157 17.74 -4.04 12.49
CA SER A 157 18.54 -5.08 13.15
C SER A 157 17.77 -6.38 13.40
N GLY A 158 16.45 -6.32 13.59
CA GLY A 158 15.62 -7.51 13.80
C GLY A 158 15.06 -8.13 12.51
N MET A 159 15.46 -7.66 11.32
CA MET A 159 15.06 -8.26 10.04
C MET A 159 15.57 -9.70 9.90
N ASN A 160 16.81 -9.96 10.30
CA ASN A 160 17.41 -11.31 10.29
C ASN A 160 16.69 -12.24 11.27
N TRP A 161 16.24 -11.70 12.41
CA TRP A 161 15.44 -12.44 13.38
C TRP A 161 14.06 -12.80 12.81
N LEU A 162 13.41 -11.88 12.10
CA LEU A 162 12.12 -12.12 11.48
C LEU A 162 12.20 -13.18 10.37
N ILE A 163 13.21 -13.08 9.49
CA ILE A 163 13.45 -14.05 8.41
C ILE A 163 13.71 -15.44 9.00
N SER A 164 14.59 -15.53 10.01
CA SER A 164 14.90 -16.82 10.65
C SER A 164 13.71 -17.41 11.41
N ARG A 165 12.81 -16.58 11.96
CA ARG A 165 11.56 -17.07 12.59
C ARG A 165 10.59 -17.64 11.57
N PHE A 166 10.45 -17.00 10.42
CA PHE A 166 9.55 -17.41 9.36
C PHE A 166 10.03 -18.63 8.57
N LEU A 167 11.34 -18.79 8.41
CA LEU A 167 11.96 -19.95 7.72
C LEU A 167 12.04 -21.22 8.59
N ARG A 168 11.63 -21.16 9.86
CA ARG A 168 11.49 -22.38 10.68
C ARG A 168 10.33 -23.24 10.21
N LYS A 169 10.40 -24.56 10.47
CA LYS A 169 9.36 -25.54 10.08
C LYS A 169 7.95 -25.16 10.53
N GLU A 170 7.80 -24.47 11.66
CA GLU A 170 6.50 -24.00 12.17
C GLU A 170 6.03 -22.68 11.52
N GLY A 171 6.96 -21.88 10.99
CA GLY A 171 6.66 -20.61 10.33
C GLY A 171 6.14 -20.78 8.90
N LEU A 172 6.60 -21.82 8.19
CA LEU A 172 6.22 -22.09 6.80
C LEU A 172 4.71 -22.33 6.60
N PRO A 173 4.01 -23.16 7.41
CA PRO A 173 2.57 -23.31 7.29
C PRO A 173 1.82 -22.00 7.55
N THR A 174 2.30 -21.19 8.50
CA THR A 174 1.71 -19.89 8.83
C THR A 174 1.86 -18.91 7.67
N LEU A 175 3.03 -18.86 7.03
CA LEU A 175 3.25 -18.05 5.83
C LEU A 175 2.39 -18.51 4.66
N GLY A 176 2.29 -19.82 4.43
CA GLY A 176 1.43 -20.38 3.40
C GLY A 176 -0.04 -20.00 3.62
N GLY A 177 -0.54 -20.16 4.84
CA GLY A 177 -1.91 -19.79 5.21
C GLY A 177 -2.18 -18.28 5.05
N MET A 178 -1.25 -17.42 5.47
CA MET A 178 -1.33 -15.98 5.25
C MET A 178 -1.39 -15.64 3.77
N PHE A 179 -0.50 -16.22 2.97
CA PHE A 179 -0.43 -15.98 1.54
C PHE A 179 -1.72 -16.39 0.81
N VAL A 180 -2.23 -17.59 1.11
CA VAL A 180 -3.51 -18.09 0.55
C VAL A 180 -4.65 -17.15 0.93
N THR A 181 -4.70 -16.69 2.19
CA THR A 181 -5.73 -15.77 2.66
C THR A 181 -5.69 -14.45 1.90
N PHE A 182 -4.51 -13.85 1.71
CA PHE A 182 -4.37 -12.60 0.97
C PHE A 182 -4.62 -12.76 -0.53
N TYR A 183 -4.28 -13.91 -1.10
CA TYR A 183 -4.59 -14.25 -2.49
C TYR A 183 -6.11 -14.35 -2.70
N VAL A 184 -6.83 -15.09 -1.86
CA VAL A 184 -8.30 -15.18 -1.90
C VAL A 184 -8.94 -13.80 -1.67
N GLY A 185 -8.45 -13.05 -0.69
CA GLY A 185 -8.90 -11.69 -0.41
C GLY A 185 -8.72 -10.76 -1.60
N THR A 186 -7.58 -10.84 -2.30
CA THR A 186 -7.32 -10.05 -3.51
C THR A 186 -8.28 -10.41 -4.63
N LYS A 187 -8.57 -11.70 -4.84
CA LYS A 187 -9.57 -12.15 -5.83
C LYS A 187 -10.97 -11.61 -5.51
N LEU A 188 -11.36 -11.63 -4.23
CA LEU A 188 -12.63 -11.06 -3.80
C LEU A 188 -12.70 -9.56 -4.09
N MET A 189 -11.63 -8.81 -3.85
CA MET A 189 -11.57 -7.38 -4.20
C MET A 189 -11.74 -7.14 -5.70
N PHE A 190 -11.14 -7.99 -6.55
CA PHE A 190 -11.36 -7.91 -8.01
C PHE A 190 -12.83 -8.19 -8.36
N HIS A 191 -13.42 -9.22 -7.76
CA HIS A 191 -14.83 -9.54 -8.00
C HIS A 191 -15.77 -8.41 -7.58
N ILE A 192 -15.54 -7.79 -6.42
CA ILE A 192 -16.32 -6.64 -5.94
C ILE A 192 -16.17 -5.44 -6.89
N ARG A 193 -14.96 -5.20 -7.40
CA ARG A 193 -14.71 -4.12 -8.36
C ARG A 193 -15.47 -4.36 -9.67
N ASP A 194 -15.38 -5.57 -10.21
CA ASP A 194 -16.06 -5.94 -11.46
C ASP A 194 -17.59 -5.88 -11.29
N ALA A 195 -18.11 -6.27 -10.13
CA ALA A 195 -19.54 -6.16 -9.82
C ALA A 195 -20.02 -4.70 -9.79
N LYS A 196 -19.26 -3.79 -9.18
CA LYS A 196 -19.58 -2.36 -9.17
C LYS A 196 -19.62 -1.76 -10.58
N GLN A 197 -18.64 -2.10 -11.42
CA GLN A 197 -18.57 -1.64 -12.82
C GLN A 197 -19.71 -2.14 -13.71
N ARG A 198 -20.41 -3.21 -13.33
CA ARG A 198 -21.60 -3.69 -14.06
C ARG A 198 -22.90 -3.02 -13.62
N THR A 199 -22.86 -2.33 -12.48
CA THR A 199 -24.04 -1.70 -11.87
C THR A 199 -24.10 -0.20 -12.17
N ASP A 200 -22.98 0.39 -12.58
CA ASP A 200 -22.84 1.77 -13.08
C ASP A 200 -22.98 1.81 -14.61
#